data_AF-A0A9P5PTL9-F1
#
_entry.id   AF-A0A9P5PTL9-F1
#
_cell.length_a   1.000
_cell.length_b   1.000
_cell.length_c   1.000
_cell.angle_alpha   90.00
_cell.angle_beta   90.00
_cell.angle_gamma   90.00
#
_symmetry.space_group_name_H-M   'P 1'
#
loop_
_entity.id
_entity.type
_entity.pdbx_description
1 polymer ?
#
loop_
_entity_poly.entity_id
_entity_poly.type
_entity_poly.pdbx_seq_one_letter_code
_entity_poly.pdbx_strand_id
1 'polypeptide(L)'
;MTPQPLNAVSAIVLVSGEIDKRWKSPKIPVVLQRTKPPTPDILDDIDTREQNAKFSLPYPDPPFKLPPSGNLALHISLGKILSEGRAGIIFDCECSIPYGNDSNYRIPPLVVKLARALHSPDLTKEATAYETMLCLQGSAIPRCYGFFQARLLDYFDFGPMSILLLEKVGGRLVLGEPLPDGAESDLFDICCDFAHLRIYHDDLRWANMLSVLSPNQGGLPSLPSPFSGKTYAWRLIDFDRISRTATESFGSVRGYYHGYLHRVIDNVPFGSIVEPWE
;
A
#
# COMPACT_ATOMS: atom_id res chain seq x y z
N MET A 1 -15.86 15.14 11.11
CA MET A 1 -14.79 14.11 11.00
C MET A 1 -13.53 14.69 11.63
N THR A 2 -12.88 13.94 12.53
CA THR A 2 -11.57 14.31 13.06
C THR A 2 -10.55 14.29 11.92
N PRO A 3 -9.65 15.28 11.79
CA PRO A 3 -8.66 15.29 10.71
C PRO A 3 -7.74 14.08 10.81
N GLN A 4 -7.42 13.48 9.66
CA GLN A 4 -6.44 12.39 9.56
C GLN A 4 -5.05 12.96 9.25
N PRO A 5 -3.96 12.33 9.76
CA PRO A 5 -2.61 12.84 9.57
C PRO A 5 -1.98 12.45 8.22
N LEU A 6 -2.77 12.11 7.18
CA LEU A 6 -2.29 11.49 5.94
C LEU A 6 -1.13 12.23 5.26
N ASN A 7 -1.12 13.57 5.35
CA ASN A 7 -0.01 14.42 4.88
C ASN A 7 0.69 15.20 6.01
N ALA A 8 0.30 14.97 7.27
CA ALA A 8 0.86 15.69 8.41
C ALA A 8 2.21 15.10 8.87
N VAL A 9 2.44 13.81 8.65
CA VAL A 9 3.62 13.08 9.15
C VAL A 9 4.85 13.41 8.30
N SER A 10 5.78 14.17 8.87
CA SER A 10 7.07 14.53 8.25
C SER A 10 8.20 13.62 8.69
N ALA A 11 8.09 12.99 9.86
CA ALA A 11 9.11 12.09 10.40
C ALA A 11 8.49 10.96 11.21
N ILE A 12 9.17 9.82 11.23
CA ILE A 12 8.88 8.72 12.14
C ILE A 12 10.11 8.43 12.99
N VAL A 13 9.88 8.12 14.26
CA VAL A 13 10.90 7.69 15.21
C VAL A 13 10.60 6.25 15.55
N LEU A 14 11.40 5.33 15.01
CA LEU A 14 11.33 3.93 15.42
C LEU A 14 11.91 3.82 16.82
N VAL A 15 11.06 3.46 17.77
CA VAL A 15 11.45 3.25 19.17
C VAL A 15 11.95 1.81 19.31
N SER A 16 13.00 1.62 20.10
CA SER A 16 13.62 0.30 20.32
C SER A 16 12.65 -0.69 20.96
N GLY A 17 12.65 -1.94 20.49
CA GLY A 17 11.91 -3.08 21.04
C GLY A 17 12.43 -4.41 20.48
N GLU A 18 12.39 -5.48 21.27
CA GLU A 18 12.70 -6.82 20.76
C GLU A 18 11.47 -7.44 20.10
N ILE A 19 11.58 -7.82 18.81
CA ILE A 19 10.51 -8.52 18.10
C ILE A 19 10.98 -9.94 17.81
N ASP A 20 10.45 -10.87 18.60
CA ASP A 20 10.44 -12.31 18.33
C ASP A 20 11.80 -12.92 17.93
N LYS A 21 12.90 -12.54 18.61
CA LYS A 21 14.31 -12.98 18.40
C LYS A 21 14.91 -12.82 16.99
N ARG A 22 14.07 -12.66 15.95
CA ARG A 22 14.39 -12.58 14.52
C ARG A 22 14.71 -11.16 14.10
N TRP A 23 14.12 -10.16 14.77
CA TRP A 23 14.48 -8.77 14.59
C TRP A 23 14.91 -8.15 15.92
N LYS A 24 16.15 -7.69 15.94
CA LYS A 24 16.66 -6.84 17.03
C LYS A 24 16.51 -5.41 16.57
N SER A 25 15.66 -4.64 17.24
CA SER A 25 15.59 -3.22 16.92
C SER A 25 16.97 -2.57 17.03
N PRO A 26 17.16 -1.44 16.34
CA PRO A 26 18.16 -0.49 16.77
C PRO A 26 18.07 -0.28 18.30
N LYS A 27 19.21 -0.33 18.98
CA LYS A 27 19.30 -0.03 20.43
C LYS A 27 19.04 1.45 20.73
N ILE A 28 19.16 2.28 19.69
CA ILE A 28 18.99 3.73 19.71
C ILE A 28 17.79 4.03 18.80
N PRO A 29 16.87 4.92 19.19
CA PRO A 29 15.78 5.33 18.32
C PRO A 29 16.29 5.80 16.96
N VAL A 30 15.67 5.32 15.88
CA VAL A 30 16.04 5.71 14.52
C VAL A 30 15.01 6.69 14.00
N VAL A 31 15.48 7.88 13.62
CA VAL A 31 14.63 8.90 13.00
C VAL A 31 14.69 8.73 11.49
N LEU A 32 13.54 8.45 10.87
CA LEU A 32 13.38 8.43 9.42
C LEU A 32 12.59 9.66 8.98
N GLN A 33 13.05 10.30 7.91
CA GLN A 33 12.43 11.49 7.36
C GLN A 33 11.55 11.12 6.16
N ARG A 34 10.41 11.80 6.03
CA ARG A 34 9.55 11.64 4.86
C ARG A 34 10.33 12.02 3.63
N THR A 35 10.36 11.12 2.66
CA THR A 35 11.04 11.31 1.38
C THR A 35 9.99 11.32 0.29
N LYS A 36 10.11 12.26 -0.65
CA LYS A 36 9.27 12.26 -1.85
C LYS A 36 9.70 11.09 -2.75
N PRO A 37 8.80 10.18 -3.13
CA PRO A 37 9.06 9.16 -4.13
C PRO A 37 9.53 9.77 -5.46
N PRO A 38 10.26 9.00 -6.29
CA PRO A 38 10.63 9.44 -7.62
C PRO A 38 9.40 9.62 -8.52
N THR A 39 9.65 10.19 -9.69
CA THR A 39 8.62 10.47 -10.69
C THR A 39 7.94 9.18 -11.20
N PRO A 40 6.66 9.25 -11.62
CA PRO A 40 5.88 8.05 -11.99
C PRO A 40 6.41 7.22 -13.17
N ASP A 41 7.35 7.73 -13.97
CA ASP A 41 8.00 7.02 -15.07
C ASP A 41 8.70 5.72 -14.65
N ILE A 42 9.07 5.60 -13.37
CA ILE A 42 9.60 4.33 -12.85
C ILE A 42 8.56 3.19 -12.88
N LEU A 43 7.27 3.52 -13.01
CA LEU A 43 6.18 2.56 -13.15
C LEU A 43 5.96 2.15 -14.61
N ASP A 44 6.46 2.91 -15.59
CA ASP A 44 6.18 2.64 -16.99
C ASP A 44 6.74 1.27 -17.42
N ASP A 45 5.92 0.50 -18.15
CA ASP A 45 6.35 -0.74 -18.78
C ASP A 45 7.38 -0.47 -19.91
N ILE A 46 7.97 -1.55 -20.44
CA ILE A 46 9.03 -1.45 -21.46
C ILE A 46 8.50 -0.72 -22.70
N ASP A 47 7.34 -1.15 -23.20
CA ASP A 47 6.72 -0.60 -24.42
C ASP A 47 6.43 0.91 -24.28
N THR A 48 5.94 1.32 -23.11
CA THR A 48 5.64 2.71 -22.77
C THR A 48 6.88 3.59 -22.81
N ARG A 49 7.98 3.10 -22.20
CA ARG A 49 9.26 3.81 -22.16
C ARG A 49 9.82 3.99 -23.56
N GLU A 50 9.75 2.95 -24.39
CA GLU A 50 10.21 3.00 -25.78
C GLU A 50 9.42 4.00 -26.63
N GLN A 51 8.10 4.08 -26.40
CA GLN A 51 7.22 5.01 -27.11
C GLN A 51 7.36 6.47 -26.67
N ASN A 52 8.09 6.75 -25.58
CA ASN A 52 8.13 8.07 -24.92
C ASN A 52 6.72 8.65 -24.73
N ALA A 53 5.75 7.79 -24.41
CA ALA A 53 4.35 8.15 -24.37
C ALA A 53 4.13 9.23 -23.29
N LYS A 54 3.51 10.34 -23.68
CA LYS A 54 3.09 11.37 -22.72
C LYS A 54 1.73 11.00 -22.16
N PHE A 55 1.69 10.70 -20.87
CA PHE A 55 0.44 10.49 -20.17
C PHE A 55 -0.26 11.81 -19.86
N SER A 56 -1.33 12.13 -20.59
CA SER A 56 -2.36 13.05 -20.09
C SER A 56 -3.33 12.23 -19.25
N LEU A 57 -3.17 12.27 -17.94
CA LEU A 57 -3.96 11.46 -17.02
C LEU A 57 -5.35 12.12 -16.86
N PRO A 58 -6.47 11.50 -17.26
CA PRO A 58 -7.76 11.89 -16.74
C PRO A 58 -7.93 11.21 -15.38
N TYR A 59 -7.08 11.54 -14.41
CA TYR A 59 -7.36 11.11 -13.05
C TYR A 59 -8.48 12.00 -12.52
N PRO A 60 -9.61 11.42 -12.09
CA PRO A 60 -10.54 12.19 -11.28
C PRO A 60 -9.76 12.74 -10.08
N ASP A 61 -10.11 13.97 -9.69
CA ASP A 61 -9.54 14.56 -8.47
C ASP A 61 -9.73 13.54 -7.33
N PRO A 62 -8.72 13.36 -6.48
CA PRO A 62 -8.85 12.45 -5.35
C PRO A 62 -10.10 12.84 -4.54
N PRO A 63 -10.85 11.85 -4.01
CA PRO A 63 -12.10 12.12 -3.28
C PRO A 63 -11.89 12.96 -2.00
N PHE A 64 -10.63 13.24 -1.66
CA PHE A 64 -10.21 14.11 -0.59
C PHE A 64 -9.04 14.99 -1.06
N LYS A 65 -8.99 16.23 -0.55
CA LYS A 65 -7.77 17.03 -0.60
C LYS A 65 -6.88 16.61 0.56
N LEU A 66 -5.63 16.28 0.28
CA LEU A 66 -4.64 16.11 1.34
C LEU A 66 -4.55 17.44 2.13
N PRO A 67 -4.51 17.39 3.48
CA PRO A 67 -4.21 18.58 4.24
C PRO A 67 -2.82 19.11 3.85
N PRO A 68 -2.50 20.39 4.12
CA PRO A 68 -1.15 20.90 3.93
C PRO A 68 -0.12 20.00 4.62
N SER A 69 1.08 19.91 4.03
CA SER A 69 2.16 19.13 4.62
C SER A 69 2.43 19.62 6.04
N GLY A 70 2.37 18.70 7.00
CA GLY A 70 2.63 19.00 8.41
C GLY A 70 4.08 18.75 8.81
N ASN A 71 4.35 18.99 10.09
CA ASN A 71 5.62 18.69 10.78
C ASN A 71 5.42 17.66 11.91
N LEU A 72 4.39 16.82 11.79
CA LEU A 72 4.08 15.80 12.79
C LEU A 72 5.16 14.72 12.78
N ALA A 73 5.71 14.44 13.95
CA ALA A 73 6.58 13.30 14.18
C ALA A 73 5.76 12.20 14.88
N LEU A 74 5.89 10.95 14.43
CA LEU A 74 5.26 9.81 15.09
C LEU A 74 6.31 8.93 15.75
N HIS A 75 6.11 8.58 17.01
CA HIS A 75 6.81 7.45 17.62
C HIS A 75 6.13 6.17 17.18
N ILE A 76 6.91 5.23 16.67
CA ILE A 76 6.44 3.95 16.19
C ILE A 76 7.16 2.84 16.95
N SER A 77 6.38 2.03 17.65
CA SER A 77 6.82 0.77 18.25
C SER A 77 6.37 -0.37 17.36
N LEU A 78 7.32 -1.09 16.77
CA LEU A 78 7.03 -2.24 15.92
C LEU A 78 6.59 -3.43 16.78
N GLY A 79 5.46 -4.04 16.41
CA GLY A 79 4.89 -5.21 17.06
C GLY A 79 5.19 -6.50 16.30
N LYS A 80 4.22 -7.42 16.26
CA LYS A 80 4.39 -8.72 15.58
C LYS A 80 4.57 -8.56 14.07
N ILE A 81 5.29 -9.51 13.47
CA ILE A 81 5.34 -9.67 12.01
C ILE A 81 3.97 -10.18 11.54
N LEU A 82 3.36 -9.47 10.58
CA LEU A 82 2.11 -9.84 9.95
C LEU A 82 2.34 -10.62 8.65
N SER A 83 3.39 -10.26 7.91
CA SER A 83 3.76 -10.92 6.66
C SER A 83 5.23 -10.69 6.36
N GLU A 84 5.86 -11.63 5.66
CA GLU A 84 7.21 -11.51 5.13
C GLU A 84 7.16 -11.86 3.64
N GLY A 85 7.79 -11.01 2.82
CA GLY A 85 7.85 -11.19 1.38
C GLY A 85 9.24 -10.89 0.82
N ARG A 86 9.30 -10.79 -0.50
CA ARG A 86 10.53 -10.48 -1.24
C ARG A 86 11.03 -9.06 -0.95
N ALA A 87 10.17 -8.05 -1.12
CA ALA A 87 10.55 -6.65 -0.99
C ALA A 87 10.70 -6.18 0.47
N GLY A 88 9.99 -6.82 1.41
CA GLY A 88 9.90 -6.30 2.76
C GLY A 88 9.22 -7.22 3.77
N ILE A 89 9.21 -6.76 5.00
CA ILE A 89 8.51 -7.36 6.14
C ILE A 89 7.43 -6.37 6.59
N ILE A 90 6.21 -6.88 6.79
CA ILE A 90 5.08 -6.11 7.32
C ILE A 90 5.00 -6.34 8.83
N PHE A 91 5.06 -5.25 9.59
CA PHE A 91 4.89 -5.23 11.03
C PHE A 91 3.57 -4.60 11.40
N ASP A 92 2.90 -5.19 12.38
CA ASP A 92 1.94 -4.45 13.20
C ASP A 92 2.68 -3.33 13.95
N CYS A 93 2.01 -2.24 14.31
CA CYS A 93 2.68 -1.20 15.09
C CYS A 93 1.74 -0.42 15.99
N GLU A 94 2.31 0.07 17.09
CA GLU A 94 1.70 1.08 17.95
C GLU A 94 2.32 2.43 17.61
N CYS A 95 1.45 3.43 17.43
CA CYS A 95 1.84 4.78 17.06
C CYS A 95 1.40 5.77 18.13
N SER A 96 2.30 6.64 18.54
CA SER A 96 2.01 7.71 19.49
C SER A 96 2.62 9.03 19.03
N ILE A 97 2.01 10.13 19.45
CA ILE A 97 2.52 11.48 19.19
C ILE A 97 3.47 11.85 20.34
N PRO A 98 4.72 12.27 20.06
CA PRO A 98 5.66 12.70 21.09
C PRO A 98 5.10 13.89 21.87
N TYR A 99 5.42 13.96 23.17
CA TYR A 99 5.08 15.09 24.02
C TYR A 99 5.61 16.41 23.42
N GLY A 100 4.78 17.45 23.40
CA GLY A 100 5.11 18.74 22.79
C GLY A 100 4.80 18.84 21.28
N ASN A 101 4.29 17.78 20.66
CA ASN A 101 3.70 17.80 19.31
C ASN A 101 2.17 17.66 19.37
N ASP A 102 1.56 18.28 20.40
CA ASP A 102 0.14 18.15 20.69
C ASP A 102 -0.70 18.48 19.46
N SER A 103 -1.54 17.52 19.07
CA SER A 103 -2.40 17.66 17.92
C SER A 103 -3.71 16.93 18.16
N ASN A 104 -4.76 17.39 17.49
CA ASN A 104 -6.08 16.75 17.54
C ASN A 104 -6.20 15.59 16.54
N TYR A 105 -5.08 15.05 16.05
CA TYR A 105 -5.09 13.94 15.11
C TYR A 105 -5.44 12.64 15.83
N ARG A 106 -6.40 11.90 15.28
CA ARG A 106 -6.60 10.50 15.64
C ARG A 106 -5.72 9.65 14.73
N ILE A 107 -4.75 8.96 15.32
CA ILE A 107 -3.95 7.98 14.57
C ILE A 107 -4.80 6.72 14.37
N PRO A 108 -5.09 6.32 13.12
CA PRO A 108 -5.79 5.06 12.87
C PRO A 108 -4.85 3.87 13.12
N PRO A 109 -5.35 2.64 13.11
CA PRO A 109 -4.49 1.46 13.06
C PRO A 109 -3.62 1.50 11.81
N LEU A 110 -2.30 1.40 12.00
CA LEU A 110 -1.28 1.44 10.94
C LEU A 110 -0.48 0.15 10.91
N VAL A 111 0.21 -0.06 9.80
CA VAL A 111 1.26 -1.07 9.65
C VAL A 111 2.50 -0.43 9.05
N VAL A 112 3.65 -1.05 9.33
CA VAL A 112 4.94 -0.65 8.76
C VAL A 112 5.40 -1.72 7.78
N LYS A 113 5.63 -1.34 6.53
CA LYS A 113 6.38 -2.16 5.57
C LYS A 113 7.84 -1.71 5.60
N LEU A 114 8.71 -2.56 6.13
CA LEU A 114 10.14 -2.33 6.17
C LEU A 114 10.81 -3.04 5.00
N ALA A 115 11.58 -2.31 4.19
CA ALA A 115 12.35 -2.91 3.11
C ALA A 115 13.38 -3.92 3.64
N ARG A 116 13.57 -5.03 2.93
CA ARG A 116 14.73 -5.91 3.15
C ARG A 116 16.00 -5.23 2.66
N ALA A 117 17.16 -5.71 3.12
CA ALA A 117 18.45 -5.27 2.60
C ALA A 117 18.45 -5.38 1.07
N LEU A 118 18.90 -4.31 0.40
CA LEU A 118 18.96 -4.19 -1.07
C LEU A 118 17.59 -4.10 -1.80
N HIS A 119 16.47 -4.15 -1.09
CA HIS A 119 15.12 -4.04 -1.66
C HIS A 119 14.47 -2.65 -1.48
N SER A 120 15.24 -1.64 -1.04
CA SER A 120 14.79 -0.24 -1.02
C SER A 120 14.27 0.25 -2.38
N PRO A 121 14.82 -0.16 -3.55
CA PRO A 121 14.25 0.20 -4.85
C PRO A 121 12.82 -0.33 -5.07
N ASP A 122 12.53 -1.57 -4.66
CA ASP A 122 11.19 -2.16 -4.76
C ASP A 122 10.18 -1.36 -3.92
N LEU A 123 10.56 -1.01 -2.68
CA LEU A 123 9.71 -0.21 -1.80
C LEU A 123 9.54 1.23 -2.30
N THR A 124 10.56 1.79 -2.95
CA THR A 124 10.50 3.10 -3.60
C THR A 124 9.49 3.07 -4.76
N LYS A 125 9.47 1.99 -5.54
CA LYS A 125 8.51 1.80 -6.63
C LYS A 125 7.08 1.71 -6.09
N GLU A 126 6.86 0.94 -5.03
CA GLU A 126 5.56 0.86 -4.36
C GLU A 126 5.12 2.22 -3.78
N ALA A 127 6.05 3.01 -3.23
CA ALA A 127 5.75 4.36 -2.78
C ALA A 127 5.23 5.26 -3.91
N THR A 128 5.89 5.23 -5.07
CA THR A 128 5.45 5.95 -6.27
C THR A 128 4.10 5.44 -6.80
N ALA A 129 3.81 4.15 -6.63
CA ALA A 129 2.51 3.57 -6.97
C ALA A 129 1.38 4.20 -6.15
N TYR A 130 1.57 4.33 -4.82
CA TYR A 130 0.60 4.99 -3.95
C TYR A 130 0.37 6.46 -4.31
N GLU A 131 1.42 7.20 -4.70
CA GLU A 131 1.27 8.58 -5.18
C GLU A 131 0.52 8.66 -6.51
N THR A 132 0.81 7.74 -7.43
CA THR A 132 0.16 7.67 -8.76
C THR A 132 -1.32 7.33 -8.64
N MET A 133 -1.67 6.46 -7.68
CA MET A 133 -3.03 5.99 -7.43
C MET A 133 -3.71 6.73 -6.26
N LEU A 134 -3.36 8.00 -6.02
CA LEU A 134 -3.90 8.76 -4.89
C LEU A 134 -5.44 8.77 -4.84
N CYS A 135 -6.11 8.80 -6.01
CA CYS A 135 -7.57 8.78 -6.11
C CYS A 135 -8.21 7.45 -5.69
N LEU A 136 -7.44 6.37 -5.57
CA LEU A 136 -7.89 5.04 -5.14
C LEU A 136 -7.62 4.76 -3.66
N GLN A 137 -6.84 5.60 -2.98
CA GLN A 137 -6.50 5.38 -1.57
C GLN A 137 -7.74 5.50 -0.67
N GLY A 138 -7.96 4.49 0.15
CA GLY A 138 -9.12 4.38 1.03
C GLY A 138 -10.38 3.85 0.33
N SER A 139 -10.37 3.62 -0.99
CA SER A 139 -11.46 2.98 -1.75
C SER A 139 -11.05 1.61 -2.28
N ALA A 140 -10.09 1.55 -3.21
CA ALA A 140 -9.61 0.31 -3.82
C ALA A 140 -8.26 -0.17 -3.27
N ILE A 141 -7.46 0.75 -2.72
CA ILE A 141 -6.15 0.47 -2.12
C ILE A 141 -6.06 1.08 -0.71
N PRO A 142 -5.15 0.62 0.17
CA PRO A 142 -4.95 1.23 1.49
C PRO A 142 -4.50 2.69 1.39
N ARG A 143 -4.72 3.47 2.45
CA ARG A 143 -4.10 4.79 2.58
C ARG A 143 -2.62 4.66 2.90
N CYS A 144 -1.79 5.46 2.23
CA CYS A 144 -0.35 5.57 2.47
C CYS A 144 -0.03 6.90 3.16
N TYR A 145 0.51 6.79 4.37
CA TYR A 145 0.86 7.93 5.23
C TYR A 145 2.28 8.44 5.00
N GLY A 146 3.01 7.82 4.09
CA GLY A 146 4.28 8.33 3.57
C GLY A 146 5.34 7.25 3.39
N PHE A 147 6.35 7.64 2.62
CA PHE A 147 7.59 6.92 2.44
C PHE A 147 8.68 7.60 3.25
N PHE A 148 9.39 6.83 4.08
CA PHE A 148 10.35 7.34 5.04
C PHE A 148 11.69 6.65 4.87
N GLN A 149 12.76 7.42 4.96
CA GLN A 149 14.11 6.89 4.84
C GLN A 149 15.05 7.45 5.91
N ALA A 150 16.00 6.62 6.34
CA ALA A 150 17.15 7.03 7.13
C ALA A 150 18.43 6.51 6.49
N ARG A 151 19.45 7.37 6.42
CA ARG A 151 20.80 6.96 6.05
C ARG A 151 21.54 6.61 7.35
N LEU A 152 21.78 5.33 7.58
CA LEU A 152 22.52 4.85 8.75
C LEU A 152 24.02 4.85 8.45
N LEU A 153 24.58 6.01 8.08
CA LEU A 153 25.96 6.15 7.62
C LEU A 153 27.00 5.78 8.69
N ASP A 154 26.63 5.82 9.97
CA ASP A 154 27.59 5.70 11.08
C ASP A 154 27.48 4.39 11.87
N TYR A 155 26.53 3.50 11.56
CA TYR A 155 26.25 2.34 12.43
C TYR A 155 26.08 0.99 11.72
N PHE A 156 25.93 0.94 10.39
CA PHE A 156 25.62 -0.31 9.68
C PHE A 156 26.13 -0.33 8.23
N ASP A 157 26.70 -1.45 7.77
CA ASP A 157 27.01 -1.74 6.35
C ASP A 157 25.74 -1.97 5.49
N PHE A 158 24.57 -1.88 6.11
CA PHE A 158 23.28 -2.01 5.45
C PHE A 158 22.89 -0.64 4.90
N GLY A 159 22.58 -0.56 3.60
CA GLY A 159 22.17 0.68 2.92
C GLY A 159 20.96 1.39 3.57
N PRO A 160 20.37 2.42 2.92
CA PRO A 160 19.33 3.23 3.54
C PRO A 160 18.14 2.39 4.00
N MET A 161 17.78 2.55 5.29
CA MET A 161 16.56 1.96 5.84
C MET A 161 15.37 2.68 5.22
N SER A 162 14.45 1.92 4.60
CA SER A 162 13.29 2.45 3.89
C SER A 162 12.01 1.84 4.42
N ILE A 163 11.00 2.67 4.67
CA ILE A 163 9.72 2.28 5.27
C ILE A 163 8.55 2.92 4.53
N LEU A 164 7.48 2.15 4.34
CA LEU A 164 6.15 2.66 4.07
C LEU A 164 5.28 2.56 5.32
N LEU A 165 4.60 3.66 5.64
CA LEU A 165 3.58 3.69 6.68
C LEU A 165 2.20 3.60 6.03
N LEU A 166 1.46 2.53 6.29
CA LEU A 166 0.22 2.20 5.59
C LEU A 166 -0.94 2.03 6.57
N GLU A 167 -2.16 2.26 6.07
CA GLU A 167 -3.38 1.84 6.74
C GLU A 167 -3.36 0.33 7.01
N LYS A 168 -3.71 -0.06 8.24
CA LYS A 168 -3.95 -1.46 8.57
C LYS A 168 -5.29 -1.89 7.98
N VAL A 169 -5.25 -2.93 7.16
CA VAL A 169 -6.44 -3.58 6.58
C VAL A 169 -6.71 -4.92 7.26
N GLY A 170 -7.81 -5.56 6.89
CA GLY A 170 -8.30 -6.81 7.45
C GLY A 170 -7.57 -8.06 6.96
N GLY A 171 -8.25 -9.19 7.05
CA GLY A 171 -7.72 -10.51 6.68
C GLY A 171 -7.79 -10.81 5.19
N ARG A 172 -7.04 -11.85 4.78
CA ARG A 172 -7.09 -12.46 3.44
C ARG A 172 -8.39 -13.22 3.24
N LEU A 173 -8.71 -13.51 1.98
CA LEU A 173 -9.63 -14.60 1.64
C LEU A 173 -9.16 -15.90 2.32
N VAL A 174 -10.10 -16.72 2.79
CA VAL A 174 -9.79 -18.02 3.41
C VAL A 174 -9.85 -19.09 2.34
N LEU A 175 -8.71 -19.74 2.10
CA LEU A 175 -8.63 -20.86 1.17
C LEU A 175 -9.43 -22.07 1.68
N GLY A 176 -10.20 -22.70 0.79
CA GLY A 176 -11.06 -23.85 1.10
C GLY A 176 -12.47 -23.46 1.58
N GLU A 177 -12.74 -22.17 1.72
CA GLU A 177 -14.05 -21.64 2.10
C GLU A 177 -14.72 -20.94 0.91
N PRO A 178 -16.07 -20.90 0.85
CA PRO A 178 -16.78 -20.09 -0.14
C PRO A 178 -16.32 -18.62 -0.10
N LEU A 179 -16.33 -17.97 -1.26
CA LEU A 179 -16.07 -16.53 -1.33
C LEU A 179 -17.12 -15.78 -0.50
N PRO A 180 -16.71 -14.79 0.33
CA PRO A 180 -17.66 -13.94 1.02
C PRO A 180 -18.58 -13.20 0.03
N ASP A 181 -19.83 -12.97 0.45
CA ASP A 181 -20.82 -12.28 -0.38
C ASP A 181 -20.28 -10.95 -0.92
N GLY A 182 -20.38 -10.77 -2.24
CA GLY A 182 -19.93 -9.56 -2.93
C GLY A 182 -18.42 -9.45 -3.16
N ALA A 183 -17.59 -10.36 -2.63
CA ALA A 183 -16.13 -10.28 -2.78
C ALA A 183 -15.68 -10.31 -4.25
N GLU A 184 -16.26 -11.19 -5.06
CA GLU A 184 -15.99 -11.25 -6.50
C GLU A 184 -16.34 -9.93 -7.21
N SER A 185 -17.54 -9.38 -6.96
CA SER A 185 -17.96 -8.11 -7.55
C SER A 185 -17.05 -6.96 -7.13
N ASP A 186 -16.69 -6.87 -5.85
CA ASP A 186 -15.82 -5.82 -5.33
C ASP A 186 -14.43 -5.90 -5.95
N LEU A 187 -13.82 -7.09 -5.99
CA LEU A 187 -12.49 -7.28 -6.55
C LEU A 187 -12.47 -7.00 -8.06
N PHE A 188 -13.53 -7.38 -8.78
CA PHE A 188 -13.66 -7.09 -10.20
C PHE A 188 -13.81 -5.58 -10.47
N ASP A 189 -14.63 -4.88 -9.67
CA ASP A 189 -14.79 -3.43 -9.78
C ASP A 189 -13.50 -2.69 -9.42
N ILE A 190 -12.76 -3.16 -8.40
CA ILE A 190 -11.42 -2.64 -8.07
C ILE A 190 -10.46 -2.82 -9.25
N CYS A 191 -10.44 -3.98 -9.89
CA CYS A 191 -9.63 -4.20 -11.08
C CYS A 191 -10.03 -3.27 -12.24
N CYS A 192 -11.32 -2.97 -12.39
CA CYS A 192 -11.80 -1.97 -13.35
C CYS A 192 -11.29 -0.57 -13.01
N ASP A 193 -11.21 -0.19 -11.72
CA ASP A 193 -10.62 1.08 -11.29
C ASP A 193 -9.15 1.18 -11.70
N PHE A 194 -8.37 0.11 -11.57
CA PHE A 194 -6.98 0.06 -12.04
C PHE A 194 -6.89 0.17 -13.56
N ALA A 195 -7.82 -0.44 -14.29
CA ALA A 195 -7.90 -0.34 -15.75
C ALA A 195 -8.17 1.08 -16.23
N HIS A 196 -8.99 1.86 -15.52
CA HIS A 196 -9.18 3.29 -15.82
C HIS A 196 -7.88 4.09 -15.66
N LEU A 197 -6.98 3.65 -14.79
CA LEU A 197 -5.68 4.28 -14.58
C LEU A 197 -4.58 3.77 -15.51
N ARG A 198 -4.89 2.81 -16.39
CA ARG A 198 -3.91 2.11 -17.25
C ARG A 198 -2.79 1.46 -16.43
N ILE A 199 -3.18 0.79 -15.34
CA ILE A 199 -2.28 0.15 -14.39
C ILE A 199 -2.47 -1.36 -14.43
N TYR A 200 -1.37 -2.09 -14.55
CA TYR A 200 -1.29 -3.53 -14.34
C TYR A 200 -0.71 -3.85 -12.96
N HIS A 201 -1.36 -4.77 -12.25
CA HIS A 201 -0.86 -5.34 -11.01
C HIS A 201 -0.26 -6.72 -11.31
N ASP A 202 1.03 -6.77 -11.62
CA ASP A 202 1.68 -8.01 -12.12
C ASP A 202 1.84 -9.09 -11.03
N ASP A 203 1.52 -8.77 -9.77
CA ASP A 203 1.44 -9.72 -8.64
C ASP A 203 0.01 -9.91 -8.10
N LEU A 204 -1.01 -9.91 -8.97
CA LEU A 204 -2.40 -10.10 -8.55
C LEU A 204 -2.64 -11.56 -8.11
N ARG A 205 -2.86 -11.76 -6.80
CA ARG A 205 -3.07 -13.08 -6.19
C ARG A 205 -3.87 -12.99 -4.90
N TRP A 206 -4.37 -14.13 -4.42
CA TRP A 206 -5.22 -14.22 -3.22
C TRP A 206 -4.59 -13.57 -1.99
N ALA A 207 -3.26 -13.68 -1.83
CA ALA A 207 -2.53 -13.15 -0.68
C ALA A 207 -2.48 -11.60 -0.65
N ASN A 208 -2.71 -10.97 -1.80
CA ASN A 208 -2.70 -9.51 -2.01
C ASN A 208 -4.13 -8.93 -2.06
N MET A 209 -5.15 -9.73 -1.74
CA MET A 209 -6.55 -9.34 -1.65
C MET A 209 -6.97 -9.36 -0.17
N LEU A 210 -7.06 -8.18 0.45
CA LEU A 210 -7.38 -8.05 1.87
C LEU A 210 -8.72 -7.37 2.07
N SER A 211 -9.50 -7.87 3.02
CA SER A 211 -10.73 -7.23 3.47
C SER A 211 -10.42 -5.89 4.16
N VAL A 212 -11.40 -4.99 4.26
CA VAL A 212 -11.29 -3.79 5.08
C VAL A 212 -11.26 -4.15 6.56
N LEU A 213 -10.50 -3.38 7.36
CA LEU A 213 -10.49 -3.57 8.80
C LEU A 213 -11.86 -3.16 9.37
N SER A 214 -12.42 -3.96 10.29
CA SER A 214 -13.73 -3.67 10.85
C SER A 214 -13.71 -2.37 11.69
N PRO A 215 -14.81 -1.59 11.75
CA PRO A 215 -14.89 -0.40 12.58
C PRO A 215 -14.61 -0.66 14.07
N ASN A 216 -15.00 -1.84 14.57
CA ASN A 216 -14.76 -2.26 15.95
C ASN A 216 -13.27 -2.45 16.27
N GLN A 217 -12.45 -2.67 15.26
CA GLN A 217 -10.99 -2.77 15.38
C GLN A 217 -10.30 -1.44 15.06
N GLY A 218 -11.06 -0.34 14.93
CA GLY A 218 -10.54 0.98 14.58
C GLY A 218 -10.38 1.21 13.09
N GLY A 219 -10.93 0.34 12.23
CA GLY A 219 -10.90 0.49 10.79
C GLY A 219 -11.49 1.82 10.31
N LEU A 220 -10.85 2.40 9.30
CA LEU A 220 -11.33 3.62 8.67
C LEU A 220 -12.50 3.32 7.72
N PRO A 221 -13.45 4.25 7.55
CA PRO A 221 -14.52 4.07 6.57
C PRO A 221 -13.94 3.99 5.15
N SER A 222 -14.49 3.07 4.36
CA SER A 222 -14.24 3.03 2.91
C SER A 222 -14.71 4.31 2.25
N LEU A 223 -13.93 4.81 1.31
CA LEU A 223 -14.34 5.87 0.40
C LEU A 223 -14.99 5.24 -0.84
N PRO A 224 -15.94 5.94 -1.49
CA PRO A 224 -16.46 5.50 -2.77
C PRO A 224 -15.36 5.55 -3.82
N SER A 225 -15.36 4.59 -4.74
CA SER A 225 -14.54 4.63 -5.94
C SER A 225 -14.87 5.88 -6.76
N PRO A 226 -13.87 6.59 -7.30
CA PRO A 226 -14.10 7.74 -8.16
C PRO A 226 -14.63 7.35 -9.55
N PHE A 227 -14.63 6.07 -9.91
CA PHE A 227 -15.12 5.57 -11.21
C PHE A 227 -16.50 4.92 -11.10
N SER A 228 -16.71 4.07 -10.10
CA SER A 228 -17.97 3.33 -9.93
C SER A 228 -18.92 3.96 -8.92
N GLY A 229 -18.43 4.84 -8.03
CA GLY A 229 -19.18 5.38 -6.90
C GLY A 229 -19.45 4.36 -5.78
N LYS A 230 -19.06 3.10 -5.94
CA LYS A 230 -19.27 2.03 -4.96
C LYS A 230 -18.21 2.11 -3.86
N THR A 231 -18.60 1.73 -2.64
CA THR A 231 -17.65 1.47 -1.54
C THR A 231 -17.35 -0.02 -1.48
N TYR A 232 -16.07 -0.39 -1.54
CA TYR A 232 -15.66 -1.79 -1.49
C TYR A 232 -15.34 -2.25 -0.06
N ALA A 233 -15.60 -3.53 0.21
CA ALA A 233 -15.18 -4.26 1.41
C ALA A 233 -13.79 -4.89 1.27
N TRP A 234 -13.14 -4.72 0.11
CA TRP A 234 -11.82 -5.28 -0.21
C TRP A 234 -10.82 -4.22 -0.64
N ARG A 235 -9.54 -4.53 -0.54
CA ARG A 235 -8.40 -3.73 -0.96
C ARG A 235 -7.36 -4.62 -1.63
N LEU A 236 -6.76 -4.12 -2.70
CA LEU A 236 -5.53 -4.69 -3.25
C LEU A 236 -4.33 -4.08 -2.54
N ILE A 237 -3.27 -4.87 -2.37
CA ILE A 237 -2.01 -4.47 -1.72
C ILE A 237 -0.80 -5.00 -2.49
N ASP A 238 0.41 -4.58 -2.08
CA ASP A 238 1.70 -5.05 -2.60
C ASP A 238 1.98 -4.61 -4.04
N PHE A 239 2.29 -3.31 -4.20
CA PHE A 239 2.46 -2.68 -5.52
C PHE A 239 3.93 -2.58 -5.97
N ASP A 240 4.82 -3.43 -5.47
CA ASP A 240 6.22 -3.47 -5.91
C ASP A 240 6.36 -3.96 -7.37
N ARG A 241 5.41 -4.80 -7.81
CA ARG A 241 5.27 -5.32 -9.17
C ARG A 241 4.12 -4.69 -9.94
N ILE A 242 3.91 -3.40 -9.74
CA ILE A 242 2.95 -2.65 -10.55
C ILE A 242 3.63 -2.13 -11.82
N SER A 243 2.88 -2.00 -12.91
CA SER A 243 3.33 -1.31 -14.12
C SER A 243 2.23 -0.41 -14.68
N ARG A 244 2.64 0.66 -15.35
CA ARG A 244 1.77 1.60 -16.06
C ARG A 244 2.01 1.45 -17.55
N THR A 245 0.93 1.43 -18.31
CA THR A 245 0.98 1.14 -19.74
C THR A 245 0.46 2.30 -20.59
N ALA A 246 1.12 2.54 -21.72
CA ALA A 246 0.71 3.53 -22.70
C ALA A 246 -0.59 3.15 -23.42
N THR A 247 -1.00 1.87 -23.38
CA THR A 247 -2.23 1.45 -24.06
C THR A 247 -3.44 2.25 -23.57
N GLU A 248 -4.13 2.87 -24.51
CA GLU A 248 -5.34 3.64 -24.22
C GLU A 248 -6.58 2.74 -24.09
N SER A 249 -6.43 1.45 -24.41
CA SER A 249 -7.51 0.49 -24.41
C SER A 249 -7.84 0.04 -23.00
N PHE A 250 -8.81 0.72 -22.39
CA PHE A 250 -9.47 0.26 -21.16
C PHE A 250 -9.89 -1.21 -21.26
N GLY A 251 -10.43 -1.63 -22.42
CA GLY A 251 -10.85 -3.00 -22.66
C GLY A 251 -9.71 -4.01 -22.58
N SER A 252 -8.50 -3.65 -23.02
CA SER A 252 -7.32 -4.51 -22.94
C SER A 252 -6.87 -4.72 -21.51
N VAL A 253 -6.74 -3.64 -20.73
CA VAL A 253 -6.34 -3.72 -19.31
C VAL A 253 -7.41 -4.42 -18.48
N ARG A 254 -8.69 -4.14 -18.73
CA ARG A 254 -9.82 -4.84 -18.10
C ARG A 254 -9.84 -6.33 -18.46
N GLY A 255 -9.56 -6.68 -19.72
CA GLY A 255 -9.50 -8.06 -20.18
C GLY A 255 -8.40 -8.87 -19.49
N TYR A 256 -7.22 -8.25 -19.29
CA TYR A 256 -6.15 -8.82 -18.48
C TYR A 256 -6.65 -9.18 -17.07
N TYR A 257 -7.27 -8.22 -16.37
CA TYR A 257 -7.78 -8.47 -15.03
C TYR A 257 -8.89 -9.51 -14.98
N HIS A 258 -9.82 -9.48 -15.94
CA HIS A 258 -10.90 -10.46 -16.01
C HIS A 258 -10.36 -11.88 -16.05
N GLY A 259 -9.40 -12.17 -16.94
CA GLY A 259 -8.82 -13.52 -17.05
C GLY A 259 -8.10 -13.96 -15.77
N TYR A 260 -7.22 -13.11 -15.24
CA TYR A 260 -6.41 -13.46 -14.06
C TYR A 260 -7.23 -13.53 -12.77
N LEU A 261 -8.13 -12.57 -12.54
CA LEU A 261 -8.92 -12.53 -11.32
C LEU A 261 -9.82 -13.75 -11.22
N HIS A 262 -10.54 -14.13 -12.29
CA HIS A 262 -11.35 -15.35 -12.31
C HIS A 262 -10.53 -16.58 -11.95
N ARG A 263 -9.33 -16.73 -12.56
CA ARG A 263 -8.44 -17.85 -12.23
C ARG A 263 -8.09 -17.89 -10.74
N VAL A 264 -7.82 -16.74 -10.11
CA VAL A 264 -7.50 -16.69 -8.68
C VAL A 264 -8.73 -16.99 -7.82
N ILE A 265 -9.85 -16.29 -8.02
CA ILE A 265 -11.03 -16.39 -7.16
C ILE A 265 -11.74 -17.74 -7.28
N ASP A 266 -11.78 -18.32 -8.49
CA ASP A 266 -12.43 -19.61 -8.74
C ASP A 266 -11.71 -20.74 -7.99
N ASN A 267 -10.41 -20.57 -7.69
CA ASN A 267 -9.60 -21.56 -6.97
C ASN A 267 -9.64 -21.41 -5.45
N VAL A 268 -10.11 -20.26 -4.92
CA VAL A 268 -10.19 -20.02 -3.48
C VAL A 268 -11.07 -21.06 -2.76
N PRO A 269 -12.31 -21.36 -3.21
CA PRO A 269 -13.15 -22.37 -2.57
C PRO A 269 -12.58 -23.78 -2.59
N PHE A 270 -11.70 -24.10 -3.55
CA PHE A 270 -11.03 -25.39 -3.64
C PHE A 270 -9.74 -25.46 -2.82
N GLY A 271 -9.40 -24.39 -2.11
CA GLY A 271 -8.16 -24.30 -1.34
C GLY A 271 -6.89 -24.29 -2.18
N SER A 272 -7.01 -24.01 -3.48
CA SER A 272 -5.90 -24.04 -4.42
C SER A 272 -5.26 -22.66 -4.54
N ILE A 273 -3.92 -22.61 -4.43
CA ILE A 273 -3.16 -21.38 -4.62
C ILE A 273 -2.89 -21.24 -6.11
N VAL A 274 -3.20 -20.06 -6.65
CA VAL A 274 -2.82 -19.66 -8.00
C VAL A 274 -1.84 -18.51 -7.89
N GLU A 275 -0.62 -18.73 -8.34
CA GLU A 275 0.39 -17.69 -8.45
C GLU A 275 0.43 -17.12 -9.89
N PRO A 276 0.75 -15.83 -10.07
CA PRO A 276 0.70 -15.18 -11.37
C PRO A 276 1.79 -15.66 -12.36
N TRP A 277 2.78 -16.40 -11.88
CA TRP A 277 3.89 -16.96 -12.69
C TRP A 277 3.70 -18.43 -13.10
N GLU A 278 2.57 -19.05 -12.74
CA GLU A 278 2.20 -20.42 -13.12
C GLU A 278 1.25 -20.43 -14.32
#